data_AF-G5J9Z6-F1
#
_entry.id   AF-G5J9Z6-F1
#
_cell.length_a   1.000
_cell.length_b   1.000
_cell.length_c   1.000
_cell.angle_alpha   90.00
_cell.angle_beta   90.00
_cell.angle_gamma   90.00
#
_symmetry.space_group_name_H-M   'P 1'
#
loop_
_entity.id
_entity.type
_entity.pdbx_description
1 polymer ?
#
loop_
_entity_poly.entity_id
_entity_poly.type
_entity_poly.pdbx_seq_one_letter_code
_entity_poly.pdbx_strand_id
1 'polypeptide(L)'
;MVGTQYKTTVEIEDNDAIIAEVGQITDLNNESQTILLNHNFVNPVIFAQPLSRNGGDSSTIRITDIQSNSFSVQLQETTLKNGNPHDGFHTTETFSFLVVEQGIWELSDGSILEAGNVATDAITTSTWESVDFNNTFANTPVVLTQVQTNNDTTFVRTRQRNGDANGFDFALEEEELYKASGHGTENVAWLAISLGEGNWDGNHFIAGNTGDQVTHNWHTIDFANNFTNAPKFLGNIATFDGPDSSGLRYRNLTNGNVQIMIEEDTSQDNEQNHTTEDINFLALEADGNLTGSVDSLTGLADSQAGTVNADIFVLGDASES
;
A
#
# COMPACT_ATOMS: atom_id res chain seq x y z
N MET A 1 -60.14 11.73 11.73
CA MET A 1 -59.18 10.63 11.91
C MET A 1 -57.82 11.25 12.09
N VAL A 2 -57.18 11.06 13.24
CA VAL A 2 -55.83 11.55 13.49
C VAL A 2 -54.89 10.45 13.02
N GLY A 3 -54.15 10.70 11.94
CA GLY A 3 -53.17 9.76 11.42
C GLY A 3 -51.90 9.85 12.26
N THR A 4 -51.60 8.78 12.99
CA THR A 4 -50.32 8.63 13.67
C THR A 4 -49.25 8.41 12.60
N GLN A 5 -48.36 9.38 12.39
CA GLN A 5 -47.13 9.15 11.64
C GLN A 5 -46.19 8.33 12.53
N TYR A 6 -45.89 7.11 12.10
CA TYR A 6 -44.75 6.37 12.63
C TYR A 6 -43.50 6.95 11.99
N LYS A 7 -42.72 7.68 12.79
CA LYS A 7 -41.37 8.07 12.41
C LYS A 7 -40.50 6.83 12.64
N THR A 8 -40.24 6.06 11.59
CA THR A 8 -39.22 5.02 11.63
C THR A 8 -37.86 5.73 11.64
N THR A 9 -37.24 5.83 12.80
CA THR A 9 -35.80 6.05 12.88
C THR A 9 -35.16 4.73 12.49
N VAL A 10 -34.58 4.68 11.28
CA VAL A 10 -33.58 3.68 10.94
C VAL A 10 -32.34 4.11 11.70
N GLU A 11 -32.03 3.42 12.80
CA GLU A 11 -30.68 3.43 13.34
C GLU A 11 -29.86 2.62 12.33
N ILE A 12 -28.98 3.28 11.59
CA ILE A 12 -27.92 2.57 10.88
C ILE A 12 -27.00 2.09 12.00
N GLU A 13 -27.04 0.78 12.30
CA GLU A 13 -25.97 0.17 13.08
C GLU A 13 -24.70 0.34 12.25
N ASP A 14 -23.83 1.23 12.70
CA ASP A 14 -22.48 1.40 12.16
C ASP A 14 -21.75 0.08 12.43
N ASN A 15 -21.72 -0.79 11.44
CA ASN A 15 -21.27 -2.16 11.59
C ASN A 15 -19.78 -2.22 11.27
N ASP A 16 -18.99 -1.54 12.11
CA ASP A 16 -17.54 -1.46 12.00
C ASP A 16 -16.94 -2.88 11.94
N ALA A 17 -16.41 -3.24 10.78
CA ALA A 17 -15.70 -4.49 10.56
C ALA A 17 -14.20 -4.27 10.76
N ILE A 18 -13.45 -5.30 11.19
CA ILE A 18 -11.99 -5.25 11.10
C ILE A 18 -11.63 -5.36 9.62
N ILE A 19 -11.04 -4.30 9.06
CA ILE A 19 -10.71 -4.21 7.64
C ILE A 19 -9.21 -4.15 7.39
N ALA A 20 -8.42 -3.87 8.41
CA ALA A 20 -6.98 -3.76 8.27
C ALA A 20 -6.24 -4.20 9.53
N GLU A 21 -4.96 -4.55 9.35
CA GLU A 21 -4.01 -4.80 10.43
C GLU A 21 -2.69 -4.13 10.09
N VAL A 22 -2.15 -3.34 11.01
CA VAL A 22 -0.89 -2.61 10.82
C VAL A 22 0.15 -3.04 11.83
N GLY A 23 1.41 -3.16 11.39
CA GLY A 23 2.50 -3.58 12.25
C GLY A 23 3.87 -3.13 11.74
N GLN A 24 4.92 -3.57 12.43
CA GLN A 24 6.31 -3.31 12.06
C GLN A 24 7.18 -4.52 12.37
N ILE A 25 8.13 -4.77 11.48
CA ILE A 25 9.18 -5.76 11.64
C ILE A 25 10.51 -5.01 11.65
N THR A 26 11.44 -5.39 12.54
CA THR A 26 12.68 -4.63 12.80
C THR A 26 13.96 -5.39 12.46
N ASP A 27 13.83 -6.65 12.07
CA ASP A 27 14.93 -7.61 11.96
C ASP A 27 14.83 -8.49 10.70
N LEU A 28 14.21 -8.00 9.63
CA LEU A 28 14.08 -8.75 8.38
C LEU A 28 15.39 -8.70 7.59
N ASN A 29 15.89 -9.84 7.17
CA ASN A 29 17.04 -9.98 6.26
C ASN A 29 16.65 -10.84 5.04
N ASN A 30 17.63 -11.44 4.36
CA ASN A 30 17.38 -12.33 3.20
C ASN A 30 16.73 -13.69 3.57
N GLU A 31 16.52 -13.99 4.86
CA GLU A 31 15.86 -15.22 5.30
C GLU A 31 14.35 -14.99 5.42
N SER A 32 13.57 -15.95 4.91
CA SER A 32 12.11 -15.88 4.95
C SER A 32 11.58 -15.90 6.39
N GLN A 33 10.69 -14.96 6.70
CA GLN A 33 9.95 -14.88 7.95
C GLN A 33 8.45 -14.95 7.68
N THR A 34 7.71 -15.74 8.45
CA THR A 34 6.24 -15.76 8.39
C THR A 34 5.68 -14.79 9.42
N ILE A 35 4.86 -13.86 8.95
CA ILE A 35 4.12 -12.90 9.77
C ILE A 35 2.74 -13.50 10.08
N LEU A 36 2.37 -13.53 11.36
CA LEU A 36 1.05 -13.97 11.81
C LEU A 36 0.18 -12.75 12.08
N LEU A 37 -1.07 -12.81 11.61
CA LEU A 37 -2.08 -11.77 11.78
C LEU A 37 -3.00 -12.12 12.95
N ASN A 38 -3.49 -11.08 13.61
CA ASN A 38 -4.47 -11.15 14.69
C ASN A 38 -5.90 -11.29 14.17
N HIS A 39 -6.11 -11.14 12.86
CA HIS A 39 -7.39 -11.31 12.19
C HIS A 39 -7.31 -12.34 11.03
N ASN A 40 -8.47 -12.92 10.67
CA ASN A 40 -8.62 -13.74 9.46
C ASN A 40 -9.33 -12.91 8.40
N PHE A 41 -8.56 -12.39 7.46
CA PHE A 41 -9.05 -11.69 6.27
C PHE A 41 -9.61 -12.67 5.24
N VAL A 42 -10.57 -12.20 4.44
CA VAL A 42 -11.14 -12.99 3.34
C VAL A 42 -10.26 -12.87 2.10
N ASN A 43 -9.93 -11.64 1.70
CA ASN A 43 -9.12 -11.31 0.53
C ASN A 43 -8.03 -10.28 0.90
N PRO A 44 -7.05 -10.63 1.75
CA PRO A 44 -6.03 -9.69 2.19
C PRO A 44 -5.13 -9.22 1.04
N VAL A 45 -4.84 -7.93 1.03
CA VAL A 45 -3.71 -7.32 0.30
C VAL A 45 -2.76 -6.66 1.29
N ILE A 46 -1.46 -6.74 1.02
CA ILE A 46 -0.41 -6.31 1.96
C ILE A 46 0.46 -5.20 1.34
N PHE A 47 0.79 -4.18 2.10
CA PHE A 47 1.73 -3.12 1.72
C PHE A 47 2.86 -3.09 2.73
N ALA A 48 4.11 -3.09 2.28
CA ALA A 48 5.25 -3.27 3.18
C ALA A 48 6.45 -2.34 2.90
N GLN A 49 6.32 -1.41 1.95
CA GLN A 49 7.38 -0.48 1.56
C GLN A 49 7.20 0.90 2.21
N PRO A 50 8.28 1.66 2.47
CA PRO A 50 9.69 1.37 2.16
C PRO A 50 10.46 0.62 3.26
N LEU A 51 11.62 0.07 2.88
CA LEU A 51 12.64 -0.44 3.80
C LEU A 51 13.44 0.68 4.45
N SER A 52 13.87 0.48 5.70
CA SER A 52 14.92 1.33 6.29
C SER A 52 16.23 1.18 5.52
N ARG A 53 17.23 2.01 5.82
CA ARG A 53 18.54 1.95 5.16
C ARG A 53 19.68 1.66 6.14
N ASN A 54 19.66 0.47 6.74
CA ASN A 54 20.73 -0.07 7.56
C ASN A 54 21.85 -0.68 6.68
N GLY A 55 21.46 -1.38 5.61
CA GLY A 55 22.32 -1.83 4.52
C GLY A 55 22.45 -0.79 3.42
N GLY A 56 23.43 -0.98 2.54
CA GLY A 56 23.69 -0.07 1.41
C GLY A 56 23.36 -0.65 0.05
N ASP A 57 22.85 -1.89 0.01
CA ASP A 57 22.57 -2.63 -1.21
C ASP A 57 21.08 -2.53 -1.55
N SER A 58 20.78 -2.24 -2.82
CA SER A 58 19.40 -2.08 -3.29
C SER A 58 18.63 -3.37 -3.06
N SER A 59 17.54 -3.25 -2.31
CA SER A 59 16.70 -4.38 -1.93
C SER A 59 15.22 -4.00 -1.92
N THR A 60 14.39 -5.03 -2.02
CA THR A 60 12.93 -4.96 -1.96
C THR A 60 12.40 -6.03 -1.02
N ILE A 61 11.16 -5.87 -0.55
CA ILE A 61 10.46 -6.91 0.21
C ILE A 61 9.74 -7.80 -0.78
N ARG A 62 10.05 -9.10 -0.74
CA ARG A 62 9.31 -10.13 -1.45
C ARG A 62 8.25 -10.70 -0.51
N ILE A 63 6.99 -10.59 -0.91
CA ILE A 63 5.84 -11.17 -0.20
C ILE A 63 5.44 -12.47 -0.90
N THR A 64 5.24 -13.54 -0.13
CA THR A 64 4.76 -14.83 -0.62
C THR A 64 3.77 -15.46 0.35
N ASP A 65 3.16 -16.58 -0.07
CA ASP A 65 2.36 -17.46 0.80
C ASP A 65 1.23 -16.77 1.57
N ILE A 66 0.56 -15.80 0.94
CA ILE A 66 -0.54 -15.06 1.55
C ILE A 66 -1.70 -15.99 1.88
N GLN A 67 -2.07 -16.02 3.15
CA GLN A 67 -3.22 -16.74 3.72
C GLN A 67 -4.15 -15.72 4.40
N SER A 68 -5.30 -16.19 4.90
CA SER A 68 -6.26 -15.36 5.64
C SER A 68 -5.65 -14.68 6.87
N ASN A 69 -4.67 -15.30 7.52
CA ASN A 69 -4.10 -14.83 8.79
C ASN A 69 -2.57 -14.86 8.83
N SER A 70 -1.91 -14.96 7.68
CA SER A 70 -0.45 -14.93 7.61
C SER A 70 0.05 -14.63 6.22
N PHE A 71 1.28 -14.17 6.13
CA PHE A 71 2.03 -14.05 4.89
C PHE A 71 3.53 -14.23 5.18
N SER A 72 4.31 -14.60 4.17
CA SER A 72 5.76 -14.70 4.27
C SER A 72 6.42 -13.47 3.66
N VAL A 73 7.53 -13.04 4.26
CA VAL A 73 8.38 -11.94 3.77
C VAL A 73 9.84 -12.34 3.76
N GLN A 74 10.59 -11.85 2.77
CA GLN A 74 12.06 -11.82 2.81
C GLN A 74 12.57 -10.56 2.13
N LEU A 75 13.78 -10.11 2.49
CA LEU A 75 14.50 -9.17 1.63
C LEU A 75 15.04 -9.89 0.41
N GLN A 76 14.93 -9.23 -0.72
CA GLN A 76 15.58 -9.62 -1.96
C GLN A 76 16.44 -8.46 -2.44
N GLU A 77 17.74 -8.70 -2.59
CA GLU A 77 18.66 -7.77 -3.25
C GLU A 77 18.64 -7.93 -4.77
N THR A 78 19.14 -6.92 -5.47
CA THR A 78 19.50 -7.07 -6.89
C THR A 78 20.48 -8.22 -7.07
N THR A 79 20.36 -8.95 -8.19
CA THR A 79 21.22 -10.12 -8.44
C THR A 79 22.60 -9.71 -8.92
N LEU A 80 22.76 -8.45 -9.34
CA LEU A 80 24.02 -7.87 -9.79
C LEU A 80 24.41 -6.61 -9.02
N LYS A 81 25.71 -6.34 -9.05
CA LYS A 81 26.34 -5.10 -8.61
C LYS A 81 27.50 -4.75 -9.54
N ASN A 82 27.39 -3.60 -10.20
CA ASN A 82 28.30 -3.08 -11.22
C ASN A 82 28.60 -4.15 -12.29
N GLY A 83 27.55 -4.81 -12.79
CA GLY A 83 27.62 -5.88 -13.79
C GLY A 83 28.20 -7.21 -13.30
N ASN A 84 28.45 -7.38 -11.99
CA ASN A 84 28.97 -8.63 -11.41
C ASN A 84 27.94 -9.31 -10.52
N PRO A 85 27.94 -10.65 -10.38
CA PRO A 85 27.06 -11.34 -9.45
C PRO A 85 27.14 -10.79 -8.02
N HIS A 86 25.98 -10.54 -7.43
CA HIS A 86 25.79 -10.19 -6.03
C HIS A 86 25.48 -11.46 -5.21
N ASP A 87 25.87 -11.50 -3.93
CA ASP A 87 25.69 -12.69 -3.09
C ASP A 87 24.29 -12.83 -2.49
N GLY A 88 23.49 -11.75 -2.55
CA GLY A 88 22.13 -11.69 -2.04
C GLY A 88 22.03 -11.63 -0.52
N PHE A 89 23.16 -11.47 0.18
CA PHE A 89 23.18 -11.32 1.63
C PHE A 89 22.92 -9.87 2.01
N HIS A 90 21.81 -9.63 2.70
CA HIS A 90 21.47 -8.32 3.24
C HIS A 90 21.51 -8.32 4.77
N THR A 91 21.96 -7.20 5.36
CA THR A 91 21.79 -6.98 6.81
C THR A 91 20.30 -6.85 7.19
N THR A 92 19.98 -6.78 8.47
CA THR A 92 18.60 -6.61 8.92
C THR A 92 18.08 -5.20 8.64
N GLU A 93 16.85 -5.10 8.14
CA GLU A 93 16.12 -3.86 7.94
C GLU A 93 14.82 -3.84 8.75
N THR A 94 14.31 -2.63 8.97
CA THR A 94 13.01 -2.33 9.56
C THR A 94 12.05 -1.88 8.45
N PHE A 95 10.80 -2.31 8.52
CA PHE A 95 9.71 -1.82 7.67
C PHE A 95 8.38 -1.90 8.41
N SER A 96 7.43 -1.04 8.02
CA SER A 96 6.05 -1.14 8.48
C SER A 96 5.23 -1.90 7.45
N PHE A 97 4.21 -2.63 7.91
CA PHE A 97 3.25 -3.25 7.01
C PHE A 97 1.83 -2.83 7.33
N LEU A 98 0.98 -2.84 6.29
CA LEU A 98 -0.46 -2.69 6.37
C LEU A 98 -1.11 -3.81 5.56
N VAL A 99 -1.89 -4.65 6.22
CA VAL A 99 -2.80 -5.60 5.58
C VAL A 99 -4.17 -4.95 5.49
N VAL A 100 -4.84 -5.07 4.35
CA VAL A 100 -6.19 -4.53 4.14
C VAL A 100 -7.06 -5.56 3.44
N GLU A 101 -8.33 -5.66 3.84
CA GLU A 101 -9.36 -6.38 3.11
C GLU A 101 -9.68 -5.64 1.80
N GLN A 102 -9.61 -6.32 0.67
CA GLN A 102 -9.98 -5.70 -0.62
C GLN A 102 -11.42 -5.17 -0.59
N GLY A 103 -11.62 -3.97 -1.11
CA GLY A 103 -12.91 -3.29 -1.09
C GLY A 103 -12.78 -1.77 -1.00
N ILE A 104 -13.94 -1.11 -0.89
CA ILE A 104 -14.07 0.33 -0.63
C ILE A 104 -14.57 0.49 0.79
N TRP A 105 -13.83 1.23 1.60
CA TRP A 105 -14.07 1.40 3.02
C TRP A 105 -14.09 2.89 3.39
N GLU A 106 -15.03 3.24 4.26
CA GLU A 106 -15.06 4.51 4.97
C GLU A 106 -14.38 4.31 6.34
N LEU A 107 -13.41 5.17 6.64
CA LEU A 107 -12.71 5.22 7.92
C LEU A 107 -13.56 5.98 8.95
N SER A 108 -13.20 5.86 10.24
CA SER A 108 -13.96 6.48 11.34
C SER A 108 -14.14 8.01 11.27
N ASP A 109 -13.37 8.70 10.43
CA ASP A 109 -13.47 10.14 10.20
C ASP A 109 -14.16 10.51 8.87
N GLY A 110 -14.64 9.52 8.11
CA GLY A 110 -15.25 9.69 6.79
C GLY A 110 -14.26 9.67 5.62
N SER A 111 -12.96 9.49 5.87
CA SER A 111 -11.98 9.29 4.79
C SER A 111 -12.25 7.99 4.04
N ILE A 112 -12.06 7.99 2.73
CA ILE A 112 -12.23 6.79 1.90
C ILE A 112 -10.88 6.11 1.68
N LEU A 113 -10.88 4.79 1.79
CA LEU A 113 -9.82 3.88 1.39
C LEU A 113 -10.39 2.86 0.40
N GLU A 114 -9.74 2.70 -0.76
CA GLU A 114 -10.04 1.65 -1.72
C GLU A 114 -8.80 0.77 -1.93
N ALA A 115 -8.96 -0.54 -1.85
CA ALA A 115 -7.87 -1.49 -2.03
C ALA A 115 -8.26 -2.64 -2.97
N GLY A 116 -7.34 -3.03 -3.84
CA GLY A 116 -7.55 -4.07 -4.83
C GLY A 116 -6.25 -4.77 -5.23
N ASN A 117 -6.37 -5.71 -6.17
CA ASN A 117 -5.23 -6.34 -6.81
C ASN A 117 -5.42 -6.45 -8.33
N VAL A 118 -4.31 -6.55 -9.05
CA VAL A 118 -4.27 -6.78 -10.49
C VAL A 118 -3.14 -7.76 -10.80
N ALA A 119 -3.39 -8.73 -11.68
CA ALA A 119 -2.34 -9.59 -12.23
C ALA A 119 -1.76 -8.94 -13.49
N THR A 120 -0.45 -8.68 -13.52
CA THR A 120 0.19 -8.01 -14.67
C THR A 120 1.63 -8.49 -14.89
N ASP A 121 2.08 -8.46 -16.13
CA ASP A 121 3.47 -8.62 -16.58
C ASP A 121 4.01 -7.32 -17.23
N ALA A 122 3.28 -6.22 -17.09
CA ALA A 122 3.65 -4.92 -17.62
C ALA A 122 4.93 -4.40 -16.94
N ILE A 123 5.96 -4.09 -17.73
CA ILE A 123 7.24 -3.54 -17.25
C ILE A 123 7.44 -2.10 -17.72
N THR A 124 8.18 -1.31 -16.93
CA THR A 124 8.40 0.14 -17.15
C THR A 124 8.94 0.49 -18.54
N THR A 125 9.66 -0.43 -19.18
CA THR A 125 10.26 -0.28 -20.53
C THR A 125 9.36 -0.70 -21.69
N SER A 126 8.16 -1.24 -21.44
CA SER A 126 7.23 -1.74 -22.46
C SER A 126 5.84 -1.09 -22.36
N THR A 127 5.08 -1.47 -21.33
CA THR A 127 3.67 -1.11 -21.15
C THR A 127 3.40 -0.84 -19.68
N TRP A 128 2.33 -0.10 -19.41
CA TRP A 128 1.89 0.24 -18.06
C TRP A 128 0.48 -0.30 -17.87
N GLU A 129 0.22 -0.82 -16.67
CA GLU A 129 -1.10 -1.25 -16.21
C GLU A 129 -1.85 -0.04 -15.69
N SER A 130 -3.09 0.17 -16.13
CA SER A 130 -3.93 1.27 -15.66
C SER A 130 -4.96 0.74 -14.67
N VAL A 131 -5.09 1.40 -13.53
CA VAL A 131 -6.08 1.10 -12.51
C VAL A 131 -7.05 2.26 -12.43
N ASP A 132 -8.33 1.97 -12.69
CA ASP A 132 -9.43 2.88 -12.44
C ASP A 132 -9.99 2.60 -11.03
N PHE A 133 -10.14 3.65 -10.23
CA PHE A 133 -10.81 3.60 -8.94
C PHE A 133 -12.32 3.48 -9.14
N ASN A 134 -12.96 2.65 -8.31
CA ASN A 134 -14.41 2.55 -8.28
C ASN A 134 -15.03 3.72 -7.48
N ASN A 135 -14.26 4.28 -6.53
CA ASN A 135 -14.60 5.54 -5.89
C ASN A 135 -14.03 6.73 -6.68
N THR A 136 -14.79 7.82 -6.79
CA THR A 136 -14.26 9.11 -7.29
C THR A 136 -13.74 9.93 -6.11
N PHE A 137 -12.42 10.13 -6.03
CA PHE A 137 -11.83 10.92 -4.98
C PHE A 137 -11.99 12.44 -5.24
N ALA A 138 -12.03 13.24 -4.17
CA ALA A 138 -12.13 14.69 -4.32
C ALA A 138 -10.82 15.34 -4.81
N ASN A 139 -9.68 14.73 -4.48
CA ASN A 139 -8.33 15.08 -4.91
C ASN A 139 -7.62 13.79 -5.33
N THR A 140 -6.46 13.89 -5.99
CA THR A 140 -5.59 12.72 -6.21
C THR A 140 -5.28 12.04 -4.87
N PRO A 141 -5.67 10.78 -4.65
CA PRO A 141 -5.43 10.06 -3.40
C PRO A 141 -3.95 9.68 -3.26
N VAL A 142 -3.55 9.31 -2.04
CA VAL A 142 -2.29 8.60 -1.83
C VAL A 142 -2.44 7.19 -2.37
N VAL A 143 -1.58 6.83 -3.31
CA VAL A 143 -1.53 5.50 -3.91
C VAL A 143 -0.30 4.73 -3.44
N LEU A 144 -0.51 3.52 -2.96
CA LEU A 144 0.52 2.55 -2.64
C LEU A 144 0.40 1.30 -3.52
N THR A 145 1.52 0.68 -3.87
CA THR A 145 1.58 -0.55 -4.66
C THR A 145 2.59 -1.54 -4.10
N GLN A 146 2.29 -2.84 -4.23
CA GLN A 146 3.13 -3.92 -3.68
C GLN A 146 2.96 -5.22 -4.47
N VAL A 147 4.06 -5.83 -4.89
CA VAL A 147 4.06 -7.18 -5.49
C VAL A 147 3.74 -8.22 -4.41
N GLN A 148 2.77 -9.10 -4.68
CA GLN A 148 2.19 -10.07 -3.73
C GLN A 148 2.58 -11.53 -4.03
N THR A 149 3.23 -11.78 -5.16
CA THR A 149 3.61 -13.12 -5.61
C THR A 149 5.06 -13.20 -6.04
N ASN A 150 5.55 -14.43 -6.20
CA ASN A 150 6.89 -14.74 -6.71
C ASN A 150 6.83 -15.79 -7.82
N ASN A 151 6.01 -15.50 -8.84
CA ASN A 151 5.84 -16.38 -10.00
C ASN A 151 7.06 -16.35 -10.91
N ASP A 152 7.75 -15.22 -10.97
CA ASP A 152 9.08 -15.05 -11.55
C ASP A 152 10.06 -14.67 -10.43
N THR A 153 11.18 -15.37 -10.31
CA THR A 153 12.12 -15.14 -9.19
C THR A 153 13.03 -13.93 -9.39
N THR A 154 12.97 -13.28 -10.54
CA THR A 154 13.80 -12.11 -10.86
C THR A 154 13.46 -10.95 -9.91
N PHE A 155 14.46 -10.15 -9.54
CA PHE A 155 14.24 -8.98 -8.69
C PHE A 155 13.22 -8.05 -9.37
N VAL A 156 12.19 -7.64 -8.63
CA VAL A 156 11.18 -6.73 -9.15
C VAL A 156 10.57 -5.86 -8.06
N ARG A 157 10.23 -4.63 -8.42
CA ARG A 157 9.46 -3.68 -7.61
C ARG A 157 8.39 -3.02 -8.48
N THR A 158 7.51 -2.23 -7.88
CA THR A 158 6.54 -1.43 -8.61
C THR A 158 7.02 0.01 -8.79
N ARG A 159 6.67 0.60 -9.93
CA ARG A 159 6.72 2.04 -10.20
C ARG A 159 5.35 2.51 -10.66
N GLN A 160 5.04 3.77 -10.43
CA GLN A 160 3.73 4.35 -10.74
C GLN A 160 3.88 5.72 -11.39
N ARG A 161 2.84 6.15 -12.12
CA ARG A 161 2.75 7.48 -12.75
C ARG A 161 1.29 7.84 -13.00
N ASN A 162 1.06 9.06 -13.50
CA ASN A 162 -0.25 9.52 -13.98
C ASN A 162 -1.39 9.38 -12.94
N GLY A 163 -1.09 9.53 -11.65
CA GLY A 163 -2.10 9.49 -10.59
C GLY A 163 -3.03 10.71 -10.65
N ASP A 164 -4.33 10.46 -10.69
CA ASP A 164 -5.37 11.47 -10.54
C ASP A 164 -6.52 10.97 -9.63
N ALA A 165 -7.61 11.74 -9.57
CA ALA A 165 -8.76 11.42 -8.71
C ALA A 165 -9.55 10.16 -9.12
N ASN A 166 -9.31 9.63 -10.32
CA ASN A 166 -10.03 8.50 -10.90
C ASN A 166 -9.14 7.26 -11.09
N GLY A 167 -7.82 7.40 -11.04
CA GLY A 167 -6.93 6.25 -11.25
C GLY A 167 -5.45 6.61 -11.26
N PHE A 168 -4.65 5.61 -11.61
CA PHE A 168 -3.21 5.73 -11.78
C PHE A 168 -2.68 4.63 -12.70
N ASP A 169 -1.46 4.81 -13.21
CA ASP A 169 -0.73 3.76 -13.92
C ASP A 169 0.35 3.18 -13.02
N PHE A 170 0.61 1.87 -13.12
CA PHE A 170 1.79 1.24 -12.55
C PHE A 170 2.44 0.22 -13.49
N ALA A 171 3.68 -0.14 -13.20
CA ALA A 171 4.40 -1.19 -13.90
C ALA A 171 5.43 -1.84 -12.98
N LEU A 172 5.87 -3.03 -13.37
CA LEU A 172 6.98 -3.74 -12.76
C LEU A 172 8.32 -3.17 -13.24
N GLU A 173 9.27 -3.05 -12.33
CA GLU A 173 10.62 -2.58 -12.60
C GLU A 173 11.63 -3.61 -12.07
N GLU A 174 12.37 -4.23 -12.99
CA GLU A 174 13.50 -5.09 -12.64
C GLU A 174 14.77 -4.28 -12.34
N GLU A 175 15.84 -4.96 -11.94
CA GLU A 175 17.14 -4.32 -11.77
C GLU A 175 17.65 -3.70 -13.09
N GLU A 176 18.34 -2.57 -13.01
CA GLU A 176 18.71 -1.72 -14.15
C GLU A 176 19.29 -2.50 -15.35
N LEU A 177 20.22 -3.45 -15.15
CA LEU A 177 20.81 -4.22 -16.25
C LEU A 177 19.78 -5.09 -16.98
N TYR A 178 18.74 -5.55 -16.28
CA TYR A 178 17.68 -6.41 -16.81
C TYR A 178 16.35 -5.69 -17.01
N LYS A 179 16.25 -4.37 -16.81
CA LYS A 179 14.99 -3.60 -16.88
C LYS A 179 14.14 -3.73 -18.16
N ALA A 180 14.70 -4.29 -19.23
CA ALA A 180 14.02 -4.57 -20.49
C ALA A 180 13.93 -6.08 -20.84
N SER A 181 14.14 -6.96 -19.87
CA SER A 181 14.20 -8.41 -20.11
C SER A 181 12.82 -9.09 -20.20
N GLY A 182 11.76 -8.37 -19.80
CA GLY A 182 10.45 -8.96 -19.53
C GLY A 182 10.31 -9.31 -18.05
N HIS A 183 9.11 -9.68 -17.61
CA HIS A 183 8.91 -10.30 -16.31
C HIS A 183 7.73 -11.28 -16.40
N GLY A 184 7.71 -12.33 -15.60
CA GLY A 184 6.50 -13.16 -15.45
C GLY A 184 5.34 -12.38 -14.84
N THR A 185 4.11 -12.84 -15.06
CA THR A 185 2.93 -12.22 -14.46
C THR A 185 2.96 -12.35 -12.94
N GLU A 186 2.85 -11.22 -12.23
CA GLU A 186 2.72 -11.16 -10.78
C GLU A 186 1.38 -10.53 -10.39
N ASN A 187 0.83 -10.94 -9.24
CA ASN A 187 -0.25 -10.21 -8.59
C ASN A 187 0.36 -9.00 -7.88
N VAL A 188 -0.17 -7.82 -8.15
CA VAL A 188 0.21 -6.56 -7.53
C VAL A 188 -1.01 -6.00 -6.81
N ALA A 189 -0.85 -5.74 -5.51
CA ALA A 189 -1.85 -5.00 -4.77
C ALA A 189 -1.68 -3.49 -4.97
N TRP A 190 -2.80 -2.80 -4.86
CA TRP A 190 -2.85 -1.35 -4.81
C TRP A 190 -3.83 -0.87 -3.74
N LEU A 191 -3.55 0.31 -3.20
CA LEU A 191 -4.39 1.01 -2.24
C LEU A 191 -4.43 2.48 -2.63
N ALA A 192 -5.62 3.07 -2.59
CA ALA A 192 -5.87 4.50 -2.72
C ALA A 192 -6.58 5.00 -1.45
N ILE A 193 -5.96 5.95 -0.74
CA ILE A 193 -6.56 6.57 0.45
C ILE A 193 -6.69 8.08 0.25
N SER A 194 -7.79 8.64 0.73
CA SER A 194 -8.09 10.07 0.67
C SER A 194 -6.90 10.90 1.17
N LEU A 195 -6.49 11.87 0.36
CA LEU A 195 -5.41 12.80 0.70
C LEU A 195 -5.81 13.67 1.90
N GLY A 196 -4.97 13.71 2.93
CA GLY A 196 -5.18 14.56 4.10
C GLY A 196 -4.68 13.97 5.40
N GLU A 197 -4.97 14.67 6.48
CA GLU A 197 -4.74 14.21 7.85
C GLU A 197 -6.07 13.84 8.49
N GLY A 198 -6.08 12.77 9.28
CA GLY A 198 -7.33 12.19 9.76
C GLY A 198 -7.21 11.32 11.00
N ASN A 199 -8.28 10.58 11.27
CA ASN A 199 -8.39 9.63 12.36
C ASN A 199 -8.95 8.29 11.86
N TRP A 200 -8.23 7.22 12.12
CA TRP A 200 -8.62 5.85 11.83
C TRP A 200 -8.66 5.03 13.11
N ASP A 201 -9.88 4.74 13.59
CA ASP A 201 -10.14 3.96 14.80
C ASP A 201 -9.43 4.55 16.04
N GLY A 202 -9.52 5.87 16.20
CA GLY A 202 -8.86 6.60 17.29
C GLY A 202 -7.38 6.92 17.03
N ASN A 203 -6.77 6.42 15.94
CA ASN A 203 -5.35 6.64 15.62
C ASN A 203 -5.19 7.76 14.59
N HIS A 204 -4.24 8.68 14.82
CA HIS A 204 -3.96 9.74 13.86
C HIS A 204 -3.24 9.18 12.63
N PHE A 205 -3.59 9.68 11.44
CA PHE A 205 -2.84 9.41 10.22
C PHE A 205 -2.61 10.67 9.39
N ILE A 206 -1.56 10.62 8.56
CA ILE A 206 -1.25 11.58 7.51
C ILE A 206 -1.07 10.79 6.21
N ALA A 207 -1.98 10.99 5.26
CA ALA A 207 -1.87 10.54 3.88
C ALA A 207 -1.47 11.75 3.02
N GLY A 208 -0.22 11.79 2.57
CA GLY A 208 0.35 12.94 1.87
C GLY A 208 1.21 12.58 0.66
N ASN A 209 1.65 13.63 -0.03
CA ASN A 209 2.69 13.55 -1.06
C ASN A 209 3.75 14.65 -0.82
N THR A 210 4.93 14.48 -1.41
CA THR A 210 6.04 15.43 -1.25
C THR A 210 6.04 16.53 -2.31
N GLY A 211 5.27 16.34 -3.39
CA GLY A 211 5.52 16.99 -4.67
C GLY A 211 6.82 16.49 -5.31
N ASP A 212 7.05 16.89 -6.56
CA ASP A 212 8.22 16.53 -7.38
C ASP A 212 9.51 17.17 -6.84
N GLN A 213 10.09 16.60 -5.78
CA GLN A 213 11.20 17.19 -5.00
C GLN A 213 12.19 16.16 -4.45
N VAL A 214 11.85 14.88 -4.40
CA VAL A 214 12.70 13.85 -3.74
C VAL A 214 13.69 13.30 -4.75
N THR A 215 14.95 13.17 -4.37
CA THR A 215 16.04 12.68 -5.23
C THR A 215 16.79 11.55 -4.53
N HIS A 216 17.98 11.20 -5.02
CA HIS A 216 18.96 10.39 -4.29
C HIS A 216 19.47 11.02 -2.99
N ASN A 217 19.22 12.31 -2.76
CA ASN A 217 19.53 12.97 -1.51
C ASN A 217 18.41 12.80 -0.49
N TRP A 218 18.77 12.66 0.79
CA TRP A 218 17.82 12.59 1.89
C TRP A 218 16.92 13.82 1.94
N HIS A 219 15.63 13.60 1.77
CA HIS A 219 14.55 14.56 1.92
C HIS A 219 13.84 14.31 3.26
N THR A 220 13.50 15.37 3.99
CA THR A 220 12.78 15.27 5.26
C THR A 220 11.30 15.57 5.04
N ILE A 221 10.44 14.60 5.35
CA ILE A 221 9.01 14.85 5.52
C ILE A 221 8.80 15.27 6.98
N ASP A 222 8.24 16.47 7.17
CA ASP A 222 7.88 16.99 8.49
C ASP A 222 6.42 16.66 8.81
N PHE A 223 6.20 15.94 9.91
CA PHE A 223 4.88 15.61 10.43
C PHE A 223 4.34 16.70 11.38
N ALA A 224 5.04 17.83 11.52
CA ALA A 224 4.73 18.94 12.41
C ALA A 224 4.59 18.54 13.90
N ASN A 225 5.13 17.37 14.30
CA ASN A 225 4.89 16.73 15.60
C ASN A 225 3.41 16.41 15.89
N ASN A 226 2.65 16.06 14.85
CA ASN A 226 1.25 15.67 14.99
C ASN A 226 1.08 14.26 15.60
N PHE A 227 2.13 13.47 15.72
CA PHE A 227 2.10 12.15 16.37
C PHE A 227 2.64 12.18 17.80
N THR A 228 2.11 11.32 18.66
CA THR A 228 2.63 11.11 20.02
C THR A 228 3.85 10.18 20.01
N ASN A 229 3.80 9.12 19.21
CA ASN A 229 4.84 8.13 18.98
C ASN A 229 5.28 8.15 17.51
N ALA A 230 6.40 7.48 17.20
CA ALA A 230 6.77 7.28 15.79
C ALA A 230 5.66 6.48 15.08
N PRO A 231 5.10 6.99 13.97
CA PRO A 231 4.04 6.29 13.25
C PRO A 231 4.60 5.06 12.52
N LYS A 232 3.72 4.20 12.04
CA LYS A 232 4.02 3.27 10.95
C LYS A 232 4.09 4.07 9.66
N PHE A 233 5.16 3.88 8.88
CA PHE A 233 5.41 4.66 7.68
C PHE A 233 5.42 3.74 6.46
N LEU A 234 4.59 4.08 5.48
CA LEU A 234 4.46 3.42 4.19
C LEU A 234 4.62 4.46 3.07
N GLY A 235 5.10 4.05 1.91
CA GLY A 235 5.23 4.95 0.78
C GLY A 235 5.75 4.31 -0.50
N ASN A 236 5.45 4.95 -1.62
CA ASN A 236 5.86 4.57 -2.96
C ASN A 236 6.26 5.82 -3.76
N ILE A 237 7.22 5.67 -4.69
CA ILE A 237 7.55 6.71 -5.66
C ILE A 237 6.33 6.89 -6.56
N ALA A 238 5.73 8.08 -6.58
CA ALA A 238 4.45 8.37 -7.22
C ALA A 238 4.55 8.73 -8.73
N THR A 239 5.77 8.98 -9.20
CA THR A 239 6.09 9.39 -10.56
C THR A 239 7.12 8.47 -11.21
N PHE A 240 7.48 8.79 -12.46
CA PHE A 240 8.50 8.10 -13.24
C PHE A 240 9.23 9.08 -14.15
N ASP A 241 10.08 9.91 -13.54
CA ASP A 241 10.87 10.96 -14.18
C ASP A 241 12.31 10.52 -14.43
N GLY A 242 12.90 9.74 -13.52
CA GLY A 242 14.21 9.11 -13.66
C GLY A 242 14.18 7.78 -14.44
N PRO A 243 15.16 7.50 -15.32
CA PRO A 243 15.14 6.32 -16.19
C PRO A 243 15.73 5.05 -15.57
N ASP A 244 16.42 5.16 -14.44
CA ASP A 244 17.15 4.07 -13.82
C ASP A 244 16.39 3.48 -12.64
N SER A 245 16.51 2.16 -12.55
CA SER A 245 15.71 1.34 -11.65
C SER A 245 15.94 1.75 -10.21
N SER A 246 14.87 2.08 -9.48
CA SER A 246 15.01 2.74 -8.19
C SER A 246 13.87 2.47 -7.23
N GLY A 247 14.18 2.45 -5.93
CA GLY A 247 13.22 2.22 -4.86
C GLY A 247 13.29 3.29 -3.78
N LEU A 248 12.25 3.35 -2.94
CA LEU A 248 12.21 4.27 -1.81
C LEU A 248 12.88 3.64 -0.58
N ARG A 249 13.71 4.42 0.12
CA ARG A 249 14.28 4.04 1.43
C ARG A 249 14.00 5.10 2.47
N TYR A 250 13.95 4.71 3.74
CA TYR A 250 13.78 5.65 4.84
C TYR A 250 14.83 5.51 5.96
N ARG A 251 14.94 6.54 6.79
CA ARG A 251 15.65 6.51 8.07
C ARG A 251 15.12 7.59 9.02
N ASN A 252 15.61 7.57 10.26
CA ASN A 252 15.35 8.61 11.26
C ASN A 252 13.84 8.89 11.47
N LEU A 253 13.02 7.84 11.43
CA LEU A 253 11.59 7.95 11.70
C LEU A 253 11.38 8.27 13.18
N THR A 254 10.72 9.40 13.43
CA THR A 254 10.33 9.90 14.75
C THR A 254 8.85 10.27 14.72
N ASN A 255 8.30 10.72 15.86
CA ASN A 255 6.94 11.26 15.90
C ASN A 255 6.79 12.60 15.15
N GLY A 256 7.89 13.29 14.86
CA GLY A 256 7.88 14.60 14.21
C GLY A 256 8.29 14.59 12.74
N ASN A 257 9.02 13.58 12.28
CA ASN A 257 9.52 13.53 10.90
C ASN A 257 10.03 12.14 10.51
N VAL A 258 10.26 11.98 9.21
CA VAL A 258 11.04 10.90 8.61
C VAL A 258 11.95 11.45 7.53
N GLN A 259 13.09 10.80 7.30
CA GLN A 259 13.93 11.07 6.14
C GLN A 259 13.76 9.96 5.11
N ILE A 260 13.55 10.34 3.86
CA ILE A 260 13.41 9.43 2.73
C ILE A 260 14.41 9.77 1.63
N MET A 261 14.74 8.79 0.79
CA MET A 261 15.52 8.99 -0.44
C MET A 261 15.12 7.98 -1.50
N ILE A 262 15.41 8.31 -2.75
CA ILE A 262 15.31 7.37 -3.86
C ILE A 262 16.66 6.70 -4.03
N GLU A 263 16.69 5.38 -3.90
CA GLU A 263 17.87 4.55 -4.11
C GLU A 263 17.79 3.93 -5.49
N GLU A 264 18.59 4.44 -6.42
CA GLU A 264 18.92 3.73 -7.66
C GLU A 264 19.70 2.46 -7.34
N ASP A 265 19.36 1.38 -8.05
CA ASP A 265 20.17 0.19 -7.98
C ASP A 265 21.48 0.35 -8.74
N THR A 266 22.43 -0.52 -8.42
CA THR A 266 23.76 -0.52 -9.02
C THR A 266 23.97 -1.76 -9.87
N SER A 267 22.93 -2.36 -10.45
CA SER A 267 23.08 -3.64 -11.15
C SER A 267 23.89 -3.49 -12.44
N GLN A 268 23.74 -2.37 -13.16
CA GLN A 268 24.46 -2.08 -14.40
C GLN A 268 25.82 -1.41 -14.12
N ASP A 269 25.85 -0.33 -13.33
CA ASP A 269 27.07 0.37 -12.94
C ASP A 269 26.99 0.93 -11.49
N ASN A 270 27.84 1.89 -11.12
CA ASN A 270 27.87 2.44 -9.74
C ASN A 270 27.22 3.82 -9.62
N GLU A 271 26.65 4.34 -10.70
CA GLU A 271 25.92 5.60 -10.71
C GLU A 271 24.65 5.46 -9.84
N GLN A 272 24.33 6.50 -9.06
CA GLN A 272 23.12 6.54 -8.23
C GLN A 272 22.51 7.95 -8.20
N ASN A 273 22.78 8.80 -9.20
CA ASN A 273 22.22 10.16 -9.19
C ASN A 273 20.81 10.16 -9.78
N HIS A 274 19.82 10.10 -8.89
CA HIS A 274 18.43 10.24 -9.32
C HIS A 274 17.98 11.71 -9.46
N THR A 275 17.09 11.96 -10.42
CA THR A 275 16.33 13.23 -10.56
C THR A 275 15.24 13.37 -9.49
N THR A 276 14.45 14.43 -9.54
CA THR A 276 13.30 14.62 -8.64
C THR A 276 12.16 13.67 -8.99
N GLU A 277 11.44 13.22 -7.97
CA GLU A 277 10.18 12.50 -8.05
C GLU A 277 9.24 12.99 -6.94
N ASP A 278 7.94 12.73 -7.12
CA ASP A 278 6.94 12.82 -6.05
C ASP A 278 6.83 11.49 -5.31
N ILE A 279 6.61 11.53 -3.99
CA ILE A 279 6.48 10.36 -3.13
C ILE A 279 5.13 10.40 -2.42
N ASN A 280 4.30 9.40 -2.69
CA ASN A 280 3.08 9.16 -1.93
C ASN A 280 3.44 8.45 -0.62
N PHE A 281 2.85 8.88 0.49
CA PHE A 281 3.10 8.27 1.80
C PHE A 281 1.86 8.21 2.69
N LEU A 282 1.84 7.20 3.55
CA LEU A 282 0.91 7.05 4.66
C LEU A 282 1.71 6.90 5.95
N ALA A 283 1.53 7.84 6.88
CA ALA A 283 2.03 7.75 8.24
C ALA A 283 0.86 7.53 9.19
N LEU A 284 0.84 6.43 9.94
CA LEU A 284 -0.28 6.02 10.79
C LEU A 284 0.20 5.62 12.20
N GLU A 285 -0.28 6.30 13.24
CA GLU A 285 0.09 6.03 14.63
C GLU A 285 -0.75 4.89 15.23
N ALA A 286 -0.69 3.71 14.64
CA ALA A 286 -1.45 2.54 15.09
C ALA A 286 -0.58 1.27 15.17
N ASP A 287 -1.15 0.25 15.83
CA ASP A 287 -0.65 -1.11 15.89
C ASP A 287 -1.83 -2.08 16.05
N GLY A 288 -1.82 -3.18 15.30
CA GLY A 288 -2.88 -4.18 15.32
C GLY A 288 -4.05 -3.84 14.40
N ASN A 289 -5.23 -4.36 14.75
CA ASN A 289 -6.43 -4.32 13.93
C ASN A 289 -7.05 -2.92 13.90
N LEU A 290 -7.58 -2.54 12.75
CA LEU A 290 -8.29 -1.29 12.51
C LEU A 290 -9.64 -1.58 11.87
N THR A 291 -10.64 -0.79 12.25
CA THR A 291 -12.00 -0.93 11.74
C THR A 291 -12.32 0.02 10.60
N GLY A 292 -13.36 -0.32 9.84
CA GLY A 292 -13.99 0.55 8.88
C GLY A 292 -15.37 0.02 8.49
N SER A 293 -16.14 0.87 7.84
CA SER A 293 -17.48 0.53 7.36
C SER A 293 -17.49 0.52 5.83
N VAL A 294 -18.41 -0.25 5.25
CA VAL A 294 -18.63 -0.20 3.80
C VAL A 294 -19.16 1.18 3.43
N ASP A 295 -18.59 1.79 2.38
CA ASP A 295 -19.07 3.09 1.90
C ASP A 295 -20.56 2.98 1.49
N SER A 296 -21.38 3.67 2.26
CA SER A 296 -22.83 3.67 2.12
C SER A 296 -23.33 4.28 0.80
N LEU A 297 -22.49 5.02 0.07
CA LEU A 297 -22.83 5.63 -1.22
C LEU A 297 -22.52 4.75 -2.43
N THR A 298 -21.49 3.89 -2.38
CA THR A 298 -21.14 2.98 -3.49
C THR A 298 -21.83 1.62 -3.40
N GLY A 299 -22.38 1.26 -2.24
CA GLY A 299 -23.40 0.21 -2.14
C GLY A 299 -22.98 -1.18 -2.62
N LEU A 300 -21.68 -1.49 -2.63
CA LEU A 300 -21.21 -2.87 -2.71
C LEU A 300 -21.23 -3.45 -1.29
N ALA A 301 -22.44 -3.61 -0.75
CA ALA A 301 -22.64 -4.53 0.35
C ALA A 301 -22.27 -5.93 -0.18
N ASP A 302 -21.06 -6.41 0.13
CA ASP A 302 -20.88 -7.84 0.18
C ASP A 302 -21.90 -8.33 1.21
N SER A 303 -22.85 -9.13 0.75
CA SER A 303 -23.90 -9.66 1.60
C SER A 303 -23.27 -10.63 2.57
N GLN A 304 -22.75 -10.13 3.69
CA GLN A 304 -22.56 -10.94 4.87
C GLN A 304 -23.95 -11.43 5.27
N ALA A 305 -24.26 -12.65 4.86
CA ALA A 305 -25.47 -13.35 5.24
C ALA A 305 -25.42 -13.66 6.74
N GLY A 306 -25.77 -12.67 7.56
CA GLY A 306 -26.07 -12.87 8.97
C GLY A 306 -27.37 -13.64 9.09
N THR A 307 -27.31 -14.93 9.42
CA THR A 307 -28.51 -15.69 9.75
C THR A 307 -29.05 -15.26 11.11
N VAL A 308 -30.24 -14.67 11.13
CA VAL A 308 -31.07 -14.57 12.33
C VAL A 308 -32.33 -15.42 12.08
N ASN A 309 -32.50 -16.50 12.85
CA ASN A 309 -33.70 -17.34 12.85
C ASN A 309 -34.16 -17.93 11.49
N ALA A 310 -33.22 -18.30 10.61
CA ALA A 310 -33.47 -19.10 9.41
C ALA A 310 -34.46 -18.53 8.36
N ASP A 311 -34.76 -17.23 8.38
CA ASP A 311 -35.51 -16.56 7.31
C ASP A 311 -34.57 -15.69 6.46
N ILE A 312 -34.51 -15.99 5.17
CA ILE A 312 -33.83 -15.17 4.15
C ILE A 312 -34.80 -14.06 3.74
N PHE A 313 -34.48 -12.80 4.06
CA PHE A 313 -35.16 -11.64 3.48
C PHE A 313 -34.30 -11.04 2.37
N VAL A 314 -34.78 -11.12 1.14
CA VAL A 314 -34.29 -10.30 0.02
C VAL A 314 -35.10 -9.00 0.06
N LEU A 315 -34.45 -7.88 0.42
CA LEU A 315 -35.02 -6.56 0.19
C LEU A 315 -34.89 -6.25 -1.30
N GLY A 316 -35.98 -6.42 -2.02
CA GLY A 316 -36.09 -6.03 -3.42
C GLY A 316 -36.06 -4.51 -3.56
N ASP A 317 -35.32 -4.07 -4.58
CA ASP A 317 -35.26 -2.71 -5.07
C ASP A 317 -36.66 -2.09 -5.22
N ALA A 318 -36.89 -0.97 -4.54
CA ALA A 318 -38.11 -0.17 -4.71
C ALA A 318 -37.92 0.74 -5.93
N SER A 319 -37.98 0.14 -7.11
CA SER A 319 -37.99 0.87 -8.39
C SER A 319 -39.12 0.44 -9.33
N GLU A 320 -40.35 0.18 -8.85
CA GLU A 320 -41.52 0.18 -9.75
C GLU A 320 -42.81 0.79 -9.15
N SER A 321 -43.27 1.85 -9.86
CA SER A 321 -44.53 2.63 -9.86
C SER A 321 -44.97 3.44 -8.65
#